data_AF-A0A7V9VIM8-F1
#
_entry.id   AF-A0A7V9VIM8-F1
#
_cell.length_a   1.000
_cell.length_b   1.000
_cell.length_c   1.000
_cell.angle_alpha   90.00
_cell.angle_beta   90.00
_cell.angle_gamma   90.00
#
_symmetry.space_group_name_H-M   'P 1'
#
loop_
_entity.id
_entity.type
_entity.pdbx_description
1 polymer ?
#
loop_
_entity_poly.entity_id
_entity_poly.type
_entity_poly.pdbx_seq_one_letter_code
_entity_poly.pdbx_strand_id
1 'polypeptide(L)'
;MRSSARVLPARNGDANAELPATLDAVVTTATMLERICAGMAPGDRGFHPAGQADAEGFRAQGCAEIVQHIYDIARGFGETFRAPEDLAERITARLFPWAPDADEHADRWEALLWCSGRIALPGRDRLDANWWILAAPLDEWDGQRKVRTMPPGWR
;
A
#
# COMPACT_ATOMS: atom_id res chain seq x y z
N MET A 1 -19.26 -7.53 10.67
CA MET A 1 -19.74 -6.14 10.59
C MET A 1 -21.09 -6.15 9.87
N ARG A 2 -22.15 -5.66 10.50
CA ARG A 2 -23.45 -5.46 9.84
C ARG A 2 -23.61 -3.96 9.67
N SER A 3 -23.76 -3.49 8.43
CA SER A 3 -24.11 -2.09 8.19
C SER A 3 -25.53 -1.84 8.72
N SER A 4 -25.73 -0.80 9.52
CA SER A 4 -27.05 -0.39 10.01
C SER A 4 -27.80 0.52 9.02
N ALA A 5 -27.11 0.97 7.96
CA ALA A 5 -27.66 1.83 6.91
C ALA A 5 -27.12 1.43 5.53
N ARG A 6 -27.72 1.96 4.45
CA ARG A 6 -27.17 1.83 3.11
C ARG A 6 -25.87 2.64 3.05
N VAL A 7 -24.74 1.95 2.83
CA VAL A 7 -23.49 2.63 2.44
C VAL A 7 -23.73 3.22 1.06
N LEU A 8 -23.80 4.55 0.97
CA LEU A 8 -23.84 5.22 -0.32
C LEU A 8 -22.53 4.94 -1.05
N PRO A 9 -22.54 4.65 -2.35
CA PRO A 9 -21.29 4.50 -3.09
C PRO A 9 -20.54 5.82 -3.03
N ALA A 10 -19.49 5.90 -2.21
CA ALA A 10 -18.46 6.92 -2.38
C ALA A 10 -17.72 6.55 -3.67
N ARG A 11 -18.34 6.85 -4.82
CA ARG A 11 -17.71 6.68 -6.13
C ARG A 11 -16.68 7.80 -6.27
N ASN A 12 -15.43 7.44 -6.58
CA ASN A 12 -14.43 8.31 -7.20
C ASN A 12 -14.28 9.71 -6.59
N GLY A 13 -13.97 9.83 -5.30
CA GLY A 13 -13.52 11.12 -4.74
C GLY A 13 -14.53 12.26 -4.89
N ASP A 14 -15.82 11.98 -4.63
CA ASP A 14 -16.80 13.05 -4.48
C ASP A 14 -16.32 14.04 -3.40
N ALA A 15 -15.94 15.24 -3.85
CA ALA A 15 -15.42 16.29 -2.98
C ALA A 15 -16.44 16.80 -1.96
N ASN A 16 -17.73 16.46 -2.15
CA ASN A 16 -18.82 16.84 -1.25
C ASN A 16 -19.23 15.69 -0.32
N ALA A 17 -18.54 14.54 -0.35
CA ALA A 17 -18.85 13.44 0.55
C ALA A 17 -18.58 13.83 2.01
N GLU A 18 -19.56 13.59 2.87
CA GLU A 18 -19.42 13.78 4.31
C GLU A 18 -18.28 12.90 4.88
N LEU A 19 -17.50 13.43 5.83
CA LEU A 19 -16.37 12.71 6.42
C LEU A 19 -16.76 11.34 7.00
N PRO A 20 -17.87 11.20 7.77
CA PRO A 20 -18.30 9.89 8.26
C PRO A 20 -18.60 8.88 7.14
N ALA A 21 -19.21 9.34 6.04
CA ALA A 21 -19.52 8.46 4.90
C ALA A 21 -18.25 7.99 4.18
N THR A 22 -17.24 8.88 4.07
CA THR A 22 -15.92 8.53 3.52
C THR A 22 -15.20 7.52 4.40
N LEU A 23 -15.23 7.72 5.73
CA LEU A 23 -14.63 6.79 6.68
C LEU A 23 -15.32 5.41 6.64
N ASP A 24 -16.66 5.38 6.60
CA ASP A 24 -17.43 4.14 6.46
C ASP A 24 -17.08 3.39 5.16
N ALA A 25 -16.87 4.12 4.07
CA ALA A 25 -16.44 3.52 2.81
C ALA A 25 -15.07 2.85 2.94
N VAL A 26 -14.07 3.52 3.56
CA VAL A 26 -12.74 2.94 3.81
C VAL A 26 -12.82 1.70 4.69
N VAL A 27 -13.57 1.74 5.78
CA VAL A 27 -13.72 0.58 6.69
C VAL A 27 -14.43 -0.57 5.99
N THR A 28 -15.45 -0.27 5.19
CA THR A 28 -16.21 -1.26 4.43
C THR A 28 -15.33 -1.93 3.37
N THR A 29 -14.57 -1.16 2.58
CA THR A 29 -13.70 -1.71 1.53
C THR A 29 -12.54 -2.51 2.13
N ALA A 30 -11.92 -2.04 3.21
CA ALA A 30 -10.89 -2.78 3.93
C ALA A 30 -11.45 -4.11 4.49
N THR A 31 -12.67 -4.09 5.03
CA THR A 31 -13.35 -5.31 5.50
C THR A 31 -13.61 -6.27 4.36
N MET A 32 -14.09 -5.79 3.21
CA MET A 32 -14.32 -6.63 2.03
C MET A 32 -13.02 -7.25 1.52
N LEU A 33 -11.95 -6.44 1.39
CA LEU A 33 -10.62 -6.91 1.00
C LEU A 33 -10.15 -8.04 1.90
N GLU A 34 -10.21 -7.85 3.22
CA GLU A 34 -9.77 -8.88 4.16
C GLU A 34 -10.63 -10.14 4.08
N ARG A 35 -11.96 -10.01 3.92
CA ARG A 35 -12.84 -11.17 3.76
C ARG A 35 -12.55 -11.97 2.49
N ILE A 36 -12.21 -11.28 1.41
CA ILE A 36 -11.77 -11.93 0.16
C ILE A 36 -10.45 -12.64 0.41
N CYS A 37 -9.44 -11.95 0.95
CA CYS A 37 -8.12 -12.54 1.22
C CYS A 37 -8.19 -13.75 2.18
N ALA A 38 -9.07 -13.70 3.18
CA ALA A 38 -9.30 -14.81 4.11
C ALA A 38 -10.00 -16.02 3.47
N GLY A 39 -10.72 -15.82 2.36
CA GLY A 39 -11.41 -16.87 1.62
C GLY A 39 -10.61 -17.45 0.44
N MET A 40 -9.46 -16.86 0.09
CA MET A 40 -8.61 -17.32 -1.00
C MET A 40 -7.95 -18.66 -0.67
N ALA A 41 -7.99 -19.60 -1.61
CA ALA A 41 -7.29 -20.88 -1.52
C ALA A 41 -5.78 -20.73 -1.81
N PRO A 42 -4.92 -21.66 -1.34
CA PRO A 42 -3.52 -21.72 -1.74
C PRO A 42 -3.41 -21.90 -3.27
N GLY A 43 -2.97 -20.85 -3.97
CA GLY A 43 -2.90 -20.84 -5.43
C GLY A 43 -3.83 -19.81 -6.09
N ASP A 44 -4.83 -19.30 -5.37
CA ASP A 44 -5.63 -18.18 -5.87
C ASP A 44 -4.74 -16.96 -6.08
N ARG A 45 -5.09 -16.19 -7.12
CA ARG A 45 -4.40 -14.97 -7.52
C ARG A 45 -5.41 -13.90 -7.91
N GLY A 46 -5.12 -12.66 -7.58
CA GLY A 46 -5.84 -11.50 -8.11
C GLY A 46 -4.92 -10.63 -8.94
N PHE A 47 -5.49 -10.05 -9.98
CA PHE A 47 -4.77 -9.18 -10.90
C PHE A 47 -4.47 -7.82 -10.25
N HIS A 48 -3.20 -7.41 -10.31
CA HIS A 48 -2.76 -6.03 -10.15
C HIS A 48 -1.91 -5.64 -11.38
N PRO A 49 -1.88 -4.38 -11.83
CA PRO A 49 -1.03 -3.97 -12.96
C PRO A 49 0.46 -4.31 -12.80
N ALA A 50 0.95 -4.49 -11.57
CA ALA A 50 2.32 -4.89 -11.25
C ALA A 50 2.55 -6.42 -11.24
N GLY A 51 1.51 -7.23 -11.41
CA GLY A 51 1.57 -8.70 -11.33
C GLY A 51 0.37 -9.35 -10.63
N GLN A 52 0.38 -10.68 -10.58
CA GLN A 52 -0.67 -11.49 -9.96
C GLN A 52 -0.40 -11.68 -8.47
N ALA A 53 -1.16 -11.00 -7.61
CA ALA A 53 -0.96 -11.06 -6.16
C ALA A 53 -1.71 -12.23 -5.51
N ASP A 54 -1.07 -12.84 -4.51
CA ASP A 54 -1.72 -13.74 -3.57
C ASP A 54 -2.43 -12.96 -2.44
N ALA A 55 -3.05 -13.68 -1.50
CA ALA A 55 -3.77 -13.07 -0.38
C ALA A 55 -2.87 -12.19 0.50
N GLU A 56 -1.61 -12.59 0.72
CA GLU A 56 -0.65 -11.81 1.52
C GLU A 56 -0.26 -10.51 0.80
N GLY A 57 -0.02 -10.58 -0.51
CA GLY A 57 0.27 -9.43 -1.35
C GLY A 57 -0.86 -8.41 -1.35
N PHE A 58 -2.12 -8.84 -1.46
CA PHE A 58 -3.27 -7.94 -1.38
C PHE A 58 -3.45 -7.30 0.00
N ARG A 59 -3.24 -8.05 1.08
CA ARG A 59 -3.26 -7.49 2.45
C ARG A 59 -2.19 -6.42 2.60
N ALA A 60 -0.96 -6.72 2.19
CA ALA A 60 0.14 -5.78 2.28
C ALA A 60 -0.11 -4.52 1.42
N GLN A 61 -0.64 -4.67 0.20
CA GLN A 61 -1.05 -3.55 -0.65
C GLN A 61 -2.11 -2.69 0.02
N GLY A 62 -3.20 -3.29 0.51
CA GLY A 62 -4.26 -2.55 1.19
C GLY A 62 -3.75 -1.80 2.42
N CYS A 63 -2.90 -2.43 3.24
CA CYS A 63 -2.28 -1.77 4.37
C CYS A 63 -1.35 -0.63 3.92
N ALA A 64 -0.53 -0.84 2.89
CA ALA A 64 0.37 0.19 2.35
C ALA A 64 -0.40 1.42 1.86
N GLU A 65 -1.45 1.22 1.06
CA GLU A 65 -2.30 2.30 0.54
C GLU A 65 -2.90 3.13 1.69
N ILE A 66 -3.41 2.47 2.74
CA ILE A 66 -3.99 3.16 3.90
C ILE A 66 -2.92 4.01 4.62
N VAL A 67 -1.80 3.42 5.04
CA VAL A 67 -0.83 4.15 5.86
C VAL A 67 -0.10 5.24 5.08
N GLN A 68 0.21 4.98 3.81
CA GLN A 68 0.91 5.93 2.96
C GLN A 68 0.02 7.13 2.60
N HIS A 69 -1.27 6.92 2.34
CA HIS A 69 -2.18 8.02 2.05
C HIS A 69 -2.62 8.79 3.30
N ILE A 70 -2.68 8.16 4.47
CA ILE A 70 -2.80 8.91 5.73
C ILE A 70 -1.58 9.83 5.92
N TYR A 71 -0.37 9.35 5.61
CA TYR A 71 0.82 10.20 5.61
C TYR A 71 0.72 11.37 4.63
N ASP A 72 0.27 11.12 3.40
CA ASP A 72 0.10 12.17 2.39
C ASP A 72 -0.93 13.23 2.84
N ILE A 73 -2.07 12.78 3.40
CA ILE A 73 -3.12 13.65 3.94
C ILE A 73 -2.58 14.48 5.11
N ALA A 74 -1.96 13.84 6.10
CA ALA A 74 -1.41 14.53 7.27
C ALA A 74 -0.42 15.61 6.84
N ARG A 75 0.51 15.29 5.93
CA ARG A 75 1.46 16.28 5.40
C ARG A 75 0.79 17.43 4.66
N GLY A 76 -0.29 17.17 3.93
CA GLY A 76 -1.09 18.21 3.27
C GLY A 76 -1.66 19.24 4.26
N PHE A 77 -1.92 18.83 5.50
CA PHE A 77 -2.39 19.69 6.58
C PHE A 77 -1.27 20.23 7.50
N GLY A 78 0.00 19.93 7.21
CA GLY A 78 1.12 20.28 8.08
C GLY A 78 1.23 19.41 9.34
N GLU A 79 0.48 18.32 9.39
CA GLU A 79 0.49 17.35 10.48
C GLU A 79 1.51 16.23 10.22
N THR A 80 1.87 15.53 11.29
CA THR A 80 2.74 14.36 11.22
C THR A 80 1.95 13.06 11.40
N PHE A 81 2.33 12.04 10.64
CA PHE A 81 1.82 10.69 10.81
C PHE A 81 2.95 9.69 10.66
N ARG A 82 2.97 8.68 11.54
CA ARG A 82 3.86 7.53 11.48
C ARG A 82 3.06 6.26 11.69
N ALA A 83 3.27 5.27 10.83
CA ALA A 83 2.72 3.93 11.03
C ALA A 83 3.51 3.20 12.13
N PRO A 84 2.92 2.17 12.78
CA PRO A 84 3.67 1.24 13.62
C PRO A 84 4.85 0.61 12.87
N GLU A 85 6.02 0.53 13.50
CA GLU A 85 7.25 0.01 12.88
C GLU A 85 7.10 -1.44 12.40
N ASP A 86 6.47 -2.29 13.21
CA ASP A 86 6.23 -3.70 12.89
C ASP A 86 5.32 -3.88 11.67
N LEU A 87 4.33 -3.00 11.51
CA LEU A 87 3.47 -2.97 10.32
C LEU A 87 4.26 -2.51 9.10
N ALA A 88 5.05 -1.43 9.23
CA ALA A 88 5.87 -0.92 8.15
C ALA A 88 6.92 -1.94 7.69
N GLU A 89 7.52 -2.69 8.62
CA GLU A 89 8.45 -3.77 8.36
C GLU A 89 7.81 -4.87 7.50
N ARG A 90 6.64 -5.38 7.92
CA ARG A 90 5.92 -6.45 7.20
C ARG A 90 5.48 -6.03 5.81
N ILE A 91 4.99 -4.80 5.67
CA ILE A 91 4.62 -4.23 4.36
C ILE A 91 5.86 -4.15 3.47
N THR A 92 6.97 -3.63 4.00
CA THR A 92 8.22 -3.44 3.25
C THR A 92 8.77 -4.78 2.81
N ALA A 93 8.90 -5.75 3.72
CA ALA A 93 9.37 -7.10 3.40
C ALA A 93 8.51 -7.77 2.32
N ARG A 94 7.18 -7.57 2.33
CA ARG A 94 6.27 -8.20 1.37
C ARG A 94 6.24 -7.53 -0.01
N LEU A 95 6.22 -6.20 -0.06
CA LEU A 95 6.02 -5.46 -1.32
C LEU A 95 7.31 -4.94 -1.94
N PHE A 96 8.34 -4.75 -1.11
CA PHE A 96 9.61 -4.15 -1.48
C PHE A 96 10.76 -4.99 -0.91
N PRO A 97 10.88 -6.28 -1.26
CA PRO A 97 11.94 -7.14 -0.72
C PRO A 97 13.36 -6.73 -1.15
N TRP A 98 13.47 -5.75 -2.06
CA TRP A 98 14.69 -5.07 -2.48
C TRP A 98 15.02 -3.81 -1.66
N ALA A 99 14.20 -3.47 -0.65
CA ALA A 99 14.45 -2.35 0.25
C ALA A 99 15.71 -2.59 1.08
N PRO A 100 16.35 -1.52 1.61
CA PRO A 100 17.45 -1.68 2.55
C PRO A 100 16.99 -2.47 3.78
N ASP A 101 17.80 -3.44 4.21
CA ASP A 101 17.49 -4.21 5.41
C ASP A 101 17.61 -3.36 6.71
N ALA A 102 17.40 -3.98 7.86
CA ALA A 102 17.43 -3.31 9.16
C ALA A 102 18.84 -2.82 9.57
N ASP A 103 19.89 -3.42 9.00
CA ASP A 103 21.29 -3.05 9.27
C ASP A 103 21.68 -1.84 8.40
N GLU A 104 21.22 -1.81 7.14
CA GLU A 104 21.43 -0.69 6.22
C GLU A 104 20.64 0.57 6.61
N HIS A 105 19.45 0.40 7.16
CA HIS A 105 18.61 1.47 7.68
C HIS A 105 17.75 0.88 8.81
N ALA A 106 17.62 1.52 9.97
CA ALA A 106 16.87 0.92 11.09
C ALA A 106 15.37 1.28 11.09
N ASP A 107 15.01 2.49 10.66
CA ASP A 107 13.63 3.00 10.69
C ASP A 107 12.81 2.36 9.56
N ARG A 108 11.85 1.48 9.90
CA ARG A 108 11.09 0.69 8.91
C ARG A 108 10.00 1.52 8.26
N TRP A 109 9.51 2.53 8.96
CA TRP A 109 8.59 3.51 8.39
C TRP A 109 9.26 4.37 7.32
N GLU A 110 10.46 4.87 7.57
CA GLU A 110 11.25 5.62 6.59
C GLU A 110 11.62 4.74 5.37
N ALA A 111 11.99 3.48 5.58
CA ALA A 111 12.22 2.53 4.47
C ALA A 111 10.98 2.40 3.57
N LEU A 112 9.78 2.25 4.16
CA LEU A 112 8.53 2.15 3.40
C LEU A 112 8.21 3.44 2.61
N LEU A 113 8.44 4.61 3.23
CA LEU A 113 8.27 5.90 2.55
C LEU A 113 9.27 6.09 1.40
N TRP A 114 10.51 5.64 1.56
CA TRP A 114 11.51 5.69 0.50
C TRP A 114 11.16 4.76 -0.66
N CYS A 115 10.76 3.51 -0.39
CA CYS A 115 10.36 2.53 -1.40
C CYS A 115 9.20 3.01 -2.27
N SER A 116 8.35 3.88 -1.72
CA SER A 116 7.21 4.50 -2.40
C SER A 116 7.50 5.91 -2.92
N GLY A 117 8.77 6.30 -3.00
CA GLY A 117 9.22 7.55 -3.61
C GLY A 117 8.78 8.82 -2.87
N ARG A 118 8.41 8.72 -1.59
CA ARG A 118 7.92 9.87 -0.80
C ARG A 118 9.05 10.66 -0.15
N ILE A 119 10.14 9.99 0.23
CA ILE A 119 11.30 10.61 0.89
C ILE A 119 12.62 10.11 0.30
N ALA A 120 13.70 10.85 0.57
CA ALA A 120 15.07 10.35 0.46
C ALA A 120 15.49 9.72 1.80
N LEU A 121 16.51 8.86 1.78
CA LEU A 121 17.18 8.36 2.99
C LEU A 121 18.61 8.89 3.05
N PRO A 122 19.29 8.85 4.22
CA PRO A 122 20.71 9.14 4.29
C PRO A 122 21.51 8.30 3.28
N GLY A 123 22.21 8.98 2.36
CA GLY A 123 23.00 8.32 1.31
C GLY A 123 22.20 7.68 0.17
N ARG A 124 20.87 7.86 0.12
CA ARG A 124 20.02 7.35 -0.97
C ARG A 124 19.04 8.42 -1.43
N ASP A 125 19.17 8.84 -2.68
CA ASP A 125 18.22 9.76 -3.28
C ASP A 125 16.78 9.21 -3.26
N ARG A 126 15.82 10.12 -3.24
CA ARG A 126 14.41 9.77 -3.38
C ARG A 126 14.19 9.06 -4.71
N LEU A 127 13.45 7.95 -4.68
CA LEU A 127 13.14 7.20 -5.89
C LEU A 127 12.34 8.04 -6.90
N ASP A 128 12.61 7.82 -8.18
CA ASP A 128 11.83 8.41 -9.27
C ASP A 128 10.40 7.84 -9.33
N ALA A 129 9.53 8.50 -10.10
CA ALA A 129 8.11 8.16 -10.20
C ALA A 129 7.82 6.77 -10.82
N ASN A 130 8.82 6.07 -11.34
CA ASN A 130 8.67 4.73 -11.89
C ASN A 130 8.91 3.64 -10.84
N TRP A 131 9.04 3.93 -9.54
CA TRP A 131 9.02 2.86 -8.54
C TRP A 131 7.75 2.01 -8.65
N TRP A 132 7.87 0.72 -8.33
CA TRP A 132 6.72 -0.20 -8.27
C TRP A 132 6.86 -1.24 -7.15
N ILE A 133 5.76 -1.92 -6.85
CA ILE A 133 5.71 -3.02 -5.89
C ILE A 133 6.01 -4.36 -6.57
N LEU A 134 6.50 -5.32 -5.80
CA LEU A 134 6.36 -6.73 -6.14
C LEU A 134 4.93 -7.18 -5.79
N ALA A 135 4.04 -7.30 -6.78
CA ALA A 135 2.70 -7.84 -6.54
C ALA A 135 2.70 -9.37 -6.41
N ALA A 136 3.51 -10.05 -7.22
CA ALA A 136 3.62 -11.51 -7.19
C ALA A 136 4.05 -12.05 -5.81
N PRO A 137 3.82 -13.33 -5.53
CA PRO A 137 4.39 -14.03 -4.37
C PRO A 137 5.90 -13.82 -4.24
N LEU A 138 6.40 -13.86 -3.01
CA LEU A 138 7.82 -13.59 -2.72
C LEU A 138 8.76 -14.66 -3.29
N ASP A 139 8.33 -15.91 -3.37
CA ASP A 139 9.08 -17.01 -3.99
C ASP A 139 9.18 -16.89 -5.52
N GLU A 140 8.32 -16.08 -6.14
CA GLU A 140 8.35 -15.74 -7.56
C GLU A 140 9.21 -14.48 -7.84
N TRP A 141 9.85 -13.89 -6.82
CA TRP A 141 10.69 -12.70 -7.00
C TRP A 141 12.02 -13.01 -7.70
N ASP A 142 12.31 -12.30 -8.79
CA ASP A 142 13.55 -12.40 -9.57
C ASP A 142 14.80 -11.73 -8.93
N GLY A 143 14.70 -11.27 -7.68
CA GLY A 143 15.77 -10.57 -6.98
C GLY A 143 16.03 -9.13 -7.46
N GLN A 144 15.27 -8.63 -8.43
CA GLN A 144 15.45 -7.29 -8.99
C GLN A 144 14.45 -6.28 -8.39
N ARG A 145 14.89 -5.02 -8.27
CA ARG A 145 14.00 -3.91 -7.92
C ARG A 145 12.90 -3.77 -8.96
N LYS A 146 11.66 -3.57 -8.50
CA LYS A 146 10.50 -3.40 -9.38
C LYS A 146 10.35 -1.94 -9.81
N VAL A 147 10.15 -1.77 -11.11
CA VAL A 147 10.02 -0.47 -11.78
C VAL A 147 8.83 -0.55 -12.74
N ARG A 148 8.03 0.52 -12.83
CA ARG A 148 6.94 0.66 -13.79
C ARG A 148 7.48 0.57 -15.21
N THR A 149 7.06 -0.48 -15.89
CA THR A 149 7.31 -0.69 -17.32
C THR A 149 6.19 -0.14 -18.19
N MET A 150 5.02 0.11 -17.61
CA MET A 150 3.89 0.77 -18.27
C MET A 150 3.54 2.07 -17.54
N PRO A 151 3.72 3.24 -18.16
CA PRO A 151 3.24 4.49 -17.59
C PRO A 151 1.69 4.46 -17.50
N PRO A 152 1.08 5.06 -16.48
CA PRO A 152 -0.37 5.16 -16.41
C PRO A 152 -0.92 5.90 -17.63
N GLY A 153 -2.06 5.47 -18.16
CA GLY A 153 -2.71 6.11 -19.30
C GLY A 153 -3.20 7.54 -19.05
N TRP A 154 -3.08 8.03 -17.82
CA TRP A 154 -3.28 9.43 -17.44
C TRP A 154 -1.93 10.17 -17.41
N ARG A 155 -1.34 10.42 -18.57
CA ARG A 155 -0.28 11.41 -18.74
C ARG A 155 -0.63 12.35 -19.88
#